data_AF-A0A5D3YAJ2-F1
#
_entry.id   AF-A0A5D3YAJ2-F1
#
_cell.length_a   1.000
_cell.length_b   1.000
_cell.length_c   1.000
_cell.angle_alpha   90.00
_cell.angle_beta   90.00
_cell.angle_gamma   90.00
#
_symmetry.space_group_name_H-M   'P 1'
#
loop_
_entity.id
_entity.type
_entity.pdbx_description
1 polymer ?
#
loop_
_entity_poly.entity_id
_entity_poly.type
_entity_poly.pdbx_seq_one_letter_code
_entity_poly.pdbx_strand_id
1 'polypeptide(L)'
;MTNADYSLEAFGQWYRDRADCENGFDELKNQWGWGGYTTHDLERCNLSARAVALIYNWWSGYVRLAHPKTHLEAITSRPLLLNGVARLTRHAGQSRLLLTLTHEAGDQIKTMISSIRKGFDFILANAPQLPKVERWPTLVRYIIDKIFAAGPKN
;
A
#
# COMPACT_ATOMS: atom_id res chain seq x y z
N MET A 1 -23.21 -33.39 5.97
CA MET A 1 -21.86 -33.23 6.52
C MET A 1 -20.92 -32.99 5.35
N THR A 2 -20.25 -31.84 5.30
CA THR A 2 -19.27 -31.56 4.24
C THR A 2 -17.99 -32.33 4.54
N ASN A 3 -17.74 -33.41 3.79
CA ASN A 3 -16.51 -34.20 3.83
C ASN A 3 -15.34 -33.41 3.22
N ALA A 4 -14.76 -32.51 4.00
CA ALA A 4 -13.54 -31.83 3.60
C ALA A 4 -12.43 -32.21 4.58
N ASP A 5 -11.29 -32.63 4.04
CA ASP A 5 -10.12 -33.12 4.79
C ASP A 5 -9.39 -32.04 5.60
N TYR A 6 -10.02 -30.88 5.81
CA TYR A 6 -9.43 -29.72 6.45
C TYR A 6 -10.01 -29.51 7.86
N SER A 7 -9.17 -29.06 8.79
CA SER A 7 -9.62 -28.77 10.14
C SER A 7 -10.58 -27.57 10.16
N LEU A 8 -11.42 -27.50 11.20
CA LEU A 8 -12.36 -26.39 11.37
C LEU A 8 -11.63 -25.03 11.49
N GLU A 9 -10.43 -25.02 12.07
CA GLU A 9 -9.57 -23.84 12.17
C GLU A 9 -9.11 -23.36 10.80
N ALA A 10 -8.76 -24.28 9.88
CA ALA A 10 -8.38 -23.94 8.52
C ALA A 10 -9.54 -23.27 7.76
N PHE A 11 -10.76 -23.79 7.93
CA PHE A 11 -11.97 -23.15 7.40
C PHE A 11 -12.19 -21.75 7.97
N GLY A 12 -12.01 -21.58 9.28
CA GLY A 12 -12.08 -20.28 9.94
C GLY A 12 -11.05 -19.29 9.39
N GLN A 13 -9.82 -19.74 9.13
CA GLN A 13 -8.78 -18.91 8.54
C GLN A 13 -9.12 -18.49 7.10
N TRP A 14 -9.56 -19.42 6.24
CA TRP A 14 -9.94 -19.07 4.87
C TRP A 14 -11.09 -18.09 4.80
N TYR A 15 -12.04 -18.17 5.72
CA TYR A 15 -13.14 -17.21 5.77
C TYR A 15 -12.65 -15.80 6.15
N ARG A 16 -11.68 -15.71 7.07
CA ARG A 16 -11.00 -14.44 7.41
C ARG A 16 -10.20 -13.90 6.23
N ASP A 17 -9.42 -14.74 5.56
CA ASP A 17 -8.61 -14.34 4.40
C ASP A 17 -9.52 -13.84 3.25
N ARG A 18 -10.68 -14.48 3.04
CA ARG A 18 -11.67 -14.01 2.07
C ARG A 18 -12.22 -12.62 2.44
N ALA A 19 -12.59 -12.42 3.71
CA ALA A 19 -13.08 -11.13 4.19
C ALA A 19 -12.02 -10.01 4.00
N ASP A 20 -10.76 -10.30 4.30
CA ASP A 20 -9.64 -9.38 4.06
C ASP A 20 -9.46 -9.04 2.57
N CYS A 21 -9.68 -10.02 1.68
CA CYS A 21 -9.64 -9.80 0.23
C CYS A 21 -10.80 -8.90 -0.25
N GLU A 22 -11.96 -8.97 0.39
CA GLU A 22 -13.13 -8.13 0.07
C GLU A 22 -12.98 -6.69 0.59
N ASN A 23 -12.20 -6.49 1.64
CA ASN A 23 -11.99 -5.20 2.28
C ASN A 23 -11.50 -4.11 1.31
N GLY A 24 -10.63 -4.47 0.36
CA GLY A 24 -10.13 -3.53 -0.65
C GLY A 24 -11.23 -2.93 -1.54
N PHE A 25 -12.29 -3.69 -1.81
CA PHE A 25 -13.44 -3.18 -2.58
C PHE A 25 -14.31 -2.24 -1.74
N ASP A 26 -14.44 -2.50 -0.45
CA ASP A 26 -15.14 -1.60 0.46
C ASP A 26 -14.40 -0.26 0.60
N GLU A 27 -13.07 -0.31 0.77
CA GLU A 27 -12.22 0.88 0.78
C GLU A 27 -12.37 1.70 -0.50
N LEU A 28 -12.32 1.05 -1.67
CA LEU A 28 -12.47 1.73 -2.95
C LEU A 28 -13.80 2.50 -3.03
N LYS A 29 -14.89 1.91 -2.52
CA LYS A 29 -16.22 2.55 -2.51
C LYS A 29 -16.28 3.70 -1.50
N ASN A 30 -15.87 3.45 -0.26
CA ASN A 30 -16.13 4.34 0.88
C ASN A 30 -15.07 5.43 1.06
N GLN A 31 -13.82 5.16 0.70
CA GLN A 31 -12.67 6.04 1.00
C GLN A 31 -12.00 6.64 -0.25
N TRP A 32 -12.30 6.08 -1.43
CA TRP A 32 -11.75 6.51 -2.72
C TRP A 32 -12.81 6.99 -3.72
N GLY A 33 -14.11 6.93 -3.36
CA GLY A 33 -15.19 7.52 -4.15
C GLY A 33 -15.55 6.75 -5.42
N TRP A 34 -15.24 5.45 -5.49
CA TRP A 34 -15.49 4.64 -6.69
C TRP A 34 -16.99 4.47 -7.03
N GLY A 35 -17.89 4.73 -6.08
CA GLY A 35 -19.35 4.63 -6.26
C GLY A 35 -20.03 5.85 -6.91
N GLY A 36 -19.32 6.95 -7.19
CA GLY A 36 -19.94 8.22 -7.62
C GLY A 36 -20.18 8.38 -9.13
N TYR A 37 -19.90 7.36 -9.94
CA TYR A 37 -19.88 7.47 -11.41
C TYR A 37 -21.18 6.96 -12.05
N THR A 38 -22.26 7.72 -11.91
CA THR A 38 -23.60 7.36 -12.43
C THR A 38 -24.11 8.38 -13.46
N THR A 39 -23.23 8.97 -14.27
CA THR A 39 -23.66 9.85 -15.37
C THR A 39 -23.87 9.04 -16.64
N HIS A 40 -24.65 9.57 -17.59
CA HIS A 40 -24.82 8.97 -18.91
C HIS A 40 -23.53 8.99 -19.76
N ASP A 41 -22.50 9.73 -19.33
CA ASP A 41 -21.20 9.81 -19.99
C ASP A 41 -20.28 8.69 -19.48
N LEU A 42 -20.44 7.51 -20.10
CA LEU A 42 -19.69 6.30 -19.74
C LEU A 42 -18.19 6.45 -19.94
N GLU A 43 -17.74 7.25 -20.93
CA GLU A 43 -16.31 7.41 -21.23
C GLU A 43 -15.59 8.14 -20.10
N ARG A 44 -16.14 9.28 -19.64
CA ARG A 44 -15.56 10.05 -18.53
C ARG A 44 -15.66 9.33 -17.20
N CYS A 45 -16.78 8.63 -16.96
CA CYS A 45 -16.95 7.79 -15.79
C CYS A 45 -15.91 6.66 -15.74
N ASN A 46 -15.69 5.95 -16.85
CA ASN A 46 -14.70 4.89 -16.93
C ASN A 46 -13.27 5.42 -16.74
N LEU A 47 -12.92 6.55 -17.37
CA LEU A 47 -11.61 7.18 -17.18
C LEU A 47 -11.36 7.53 -15.71
N SER A 48 -12.36 8.13 -15.05
CA SER A 48 -12.26 8.56 -13.65
C SER A 48 -12.16 7.35 -12.71
N ALA A 49 -12.97 6.32 -12.93
CA ALA A 49 -12.92 5.06 -12.18
C ALA A 49 -11.54 4.38 -12.29
N ARG A 50 -10.94 4.36 -13.50
CA ARG A 50 -9.59 3.83 -13.72
C ARG A 50 -8.52 4.67 -13.02
N ALA A 51 -8.66 5.99 -13.03
CA ALA A 51 -7.75 6.88 -12.31
C ALA A 51 -7.80 6.62 -10.79
N VAL A 52 -9.00 6.48 -10.23
CA VAL A 52 -9.19 6.11 -8.82
C VAL A 52 -8.55 4.77 -8.49
N ALA A 53 -8.80 3.74 -9.30
CA ALA A 53 -8.19 2.42 -9.10
C ALA A 53 -6.66 2.46 -9.15
N LEU A 54 -6.08 3.27 -10.05
CA LEU A 54 -4.64 3.46 -10.12
C LEU A 54 -4.10 4.14 -8.86
N ILE A 55 -4.74 5.21 -8.38
CA ILE A 55 -4.31 5.92 -7.16
C ILE A 55 -4.41 4.98 -5.94
N TYR A 56 -5.50 4.22 -5.83
CA TYR A 56 -5.66 3.19 -4.80
C TYR A 56 -4.53 2.15 -4.84
N ASN A 57 -4.18 1.64 -6.03
CA ASN A 57 -3.10 0.66 -6.18
C ASN A 57 -1.75 1.23 -5.73
N TRP A 58 -1.42 2.46 -6.13
CA TRP A 58 -0.19 3.13 -5.70
C TRP A 58 -0.17 3.36 -4.20
N TRP A 59 -1.27 3.83 -3.62
CA TRP A 59 -1.38 4.05 -2.19
C TRP A 59 -1.23 2.74 -1.41
N SER A 60 -1.91 1.68 -1.83
CA SER A 60 -1.84 0.36 -1.19
C SER A 60 -0.42 -0.19 -1.21
N GLY A 61 0.29 -0.10 -2.34
CA GLY A 61 1.71 -0.50 -2.43
C GLY A 61 2.62 0.34 -1.52
N TYR A 62 2.42 1.66 -1.50
CA TYR A 62 3.16 2.58 -0.63
C TYR A 62 2.97 2.26 0.86
N VAL A 63 1.73 2.02 1.28
CA VAL A 63 1.40 1.67 2.67
C VAL A 63 1.94 0.28 3.03
N ARG A 64 1.93 -0.69 2.10
CA ARG A 64 2.55 -2.01 2.33
C ARG A 64 4.06 -1.95 2.48
N LEU A 65 4.75 -1.01 1.82
CA LEU A 65 6.16 -0.73 2.09
C LEU A 65 6.37 -0.10 3.47
N ALA A 66 5.44 0.74 3.92
CA ALA A 66 5.47 1.38 5.23
C ALA A 66 5.25 0.38 6.37
N HIS A 67 4.26 -0.48 6.21
CA HIS A 67 3.86 -1.49 7.19
C HIS A 67 3.56 -2.83 6.51
N PRO A 68 4.57 -3.70 6.34
CA PRO A 68 4.37 -4.96 5.62
C PRO A 68 3.53 -5.98 6.39
N LYS A 69 3.51 -5.90 7.73
CA LYS A 69 2.87 -6.89 8.61
C LYS A 69 1.36 -6.94 8.44
N THR A 70 0.70 -5.79 8.32
CA THR A 70 -0.76 -5.69 8.21
C THR A 70 -1.15 -4.66 7.18
N HIS A 71 -2.32 -4.85 6.58
CA HIS A 71 -2.92 -3.82 5.74
C HIS A 71 -3.36 -2.64 6.61
N LEU A 72 -3.06 -1.41 6.20
CA LEU A 72 -3.63 -0.21 6.81
C LEU A 72 -4.52 0.46 5.78
N GLU A 73 -5.82 0.51 6.07
CA GLU A 73 -6.81 1.13 5.20
C GLU A 73 -6.54 2.62 4.99
N ALA A 74 -7.10 3.22 3.93
CA ALA A 74 -6.90 4.64 3.66
C ALA A 74 -7.42 5.58 4.77
N ILE A 75 -8.48 5.21 5.50
CA ILE A 75 -9.04 6.00 6.61
C ILE A 75 -8.03 6.16 7.76
N THR A 76 -7.18 5.17 8.02
CA THR A 76 -6.17 5.21 9.09
C THR A 76 -4.79 5.59 8.55
N SER A 77 -4.40 5.06 7.39
CA SER A 77 -3.07 5.28 6.81
C SER A 77 -2.87 6.71 6.31
N ARG A 78 -3.91 7.38 5.76
CA ARG A 78 -3.77 8.76 5.27
C ARG A 78 -3.52 9.74 6.42
N PRO A 79 -4.32 9.79 7.50
CA PRO A 79 -3.99 10.62 8.64
C PRO A 79 -2.61 10.28 9.21
N LEU A 80 -2.20 9.02 9.25
CA LEU A 80 -0.90 8.66 9.80
C LEU A 80 0.28 9.16 8.95
N LEU A 81 0.22 8.98 7.62
CA LEU A 81 1.35 9.24 6.71
C LEU A 81 1.32 10.65 6.10
N LEU A 82 0.19 11.35 6.13
CA LEU A 82 0.02 12.70 5.56
C LEU A 82 -0.12 13.81 6.61
N ASN A 83 -0.17 13.49 7.91
CA ASN A 83 -0.26 14.50 8.98
C ASN A 83 1.09 15.19 9.28
N GLY A 84 2.17 14.79 8.62
CA GLY A 84 3.47 15.46 8.72
C GLY A 84 3.69 16.49 7.63
N VAL A 85 4.20 17.67 7.99
CA VAL A 85 4.66 18.65 7.00
C VAL A 85 6.12 18.33 6.64
N ALA A 86 6.36 18.08 5.36
CA ALA A 86 7.69 17.81 4.83
C ALA A 86 8.30 19.07 4.19
N ARG A 87 9.54 19.41 4.56
CA ARG A 87 10.34 20.44 3.91
C ARG A 87 11.55 19.80 3.24
N LEU A 88 11.64 19.92 1.92
CA LEU A 88 12.85 19.58 1.18
C LEU A 88 13.90 20.67 1.37
N THR A 89 15.03 20.33 1.98
CA THR A 89 16.20 21.20 2.08
C THR A 89 17.30 20.67 1.18
N ARG A 90 18.02 21.57 0.51
CA ARG A 90 19.16 21.22 -0.33
C ARG A 90 20.38 21.94 0.22
N HIS A 91 21.37 21.18 0.68
CA HIS A 91 22.61 21.74 1.20
C HIS A 91 23.79 20.87 0.77
N ALA A 92 24.88 21.49 0.31
CA ALA A 92 26.10 20.82 -0.12
C ALA A 92 25.87 19.64 -1.09
N GLY A 93 24.99 19.83 -2.09
CA GLY A 93 24.66 18.79 -3.09
C GLY A 93 23.75 17.67 -2.58
N GLN A 94 23.40 17.64 -1.29
CA GLN A 94 22.47 16.65 -0.72
C GLN A 94 21.05 17.23 -0.60
N SER A 95 20.07 16.46 -1.07
CA SER A 95 18.66 16.70 -0.79
C SER A 95 18.24 15.97 0.49
N ARG A 96 17.73 16.69 1.47
CA ARG A 96 17.22 16.14 2.74
C ARG A 96 15.76 16.52 2.91
N LEU A 97 14.92 15.56 3.26
CA LEU A 97 13.52 15.80 3.59
C LEU A 97 13.38 15.91 5.11
N LEU A 98 13.11 17.11 5.61
CA LEU A 98 12.84 17.35 7.02
C LEU A 98 11.34 17.19 7.27
N LEU A 99 10.99 16.25 8.14
CA LEU A 99 9.61 15.91 8.46
C LEU A 99 9.26 16.42 9.85
N THR A 100 8.32 17.36 9.92
CA THR A 100 7.74 17.79 11.18
C THR A 100 6.51 16.94 11.46
N LEU A 101 6.61 16.08 12.47
CA LEU A 101 5.54 15.20 12.90
C LEU A 101 4.87 15.82 14.14
N THR A 102 3.57 16.06 14.07
CA THR A 102 2.74 16.59 15.17
C THR A 102 2.05 15.48 15.97
N HIS A 103 2.35 14.22 15.66
CA HIS A 103 1.66 13.04 16.20
C HIS A 103 2.51 12.32 17.25
N GLU A 104 1.88 11.81 18.31
CA GLU A 104 2.52 11.06 19.40
C GLU A 104 3.23 9.79 18.91
N ALA A 105 2.75 9.19 17.80
CA ALA A 105 3.39 8.04 17.13
C ALA A 105 4.60 8.40 16.24
N GLY A 106 5.40 9.41 16.61
CA GLY A 106 6.50 9.92 15.80
C GLY A 106 7.52 8.85 15.38
N ASP A 107 7.88 7.93 16.29
CA ASP A 107 8.87 6.89 16.01
C ASP A 107 8.34 5.77 15.10
N GLN A 108 7.04 5.47 15.19
CA GLN A 108 6.38 4.56 14.25
C GLN A 108 6.42 5.14 12.83
N ILE A 109 6.07 6.43 12.67
CA ILE A 109 6.08 7.11 11.38
C ILE A 109 7.50 7.17 10.80
N LYS A 110 8.52 7.47 11.62
CA LYS A 110 9.93 7.42 11.18
C LYS A 110 10.31 6.03 10.64
N THR A 111 9.90 4.97 11.33
CA THR A 111 10.17 3.58 10.93
C THR A 111 9.48 3.24 9.60
N MET A 112 8.22 3.64 9.46
CA MET A 112 7.44 3.50 8.22
C MET A 112 8.14 4.19 7.05
N ILE A 113 8.53 5.45 7.22
CA ILE A 113 9.20 6.24 6.18
C ILE A 113 10.58 5.68 5.84
N SER A 114 11.33 5.18 6.83
CA SER A 114 12.60 4.49 6.59
C SER A 114 12.41 3.23 5.72
N SER A 115 11.35 2.46 5.98
CA SER A 115 11.02 1.26 5.20
C SER A 115 10.62 1.59 3.76
N ILE A 116 9.79 2.62 3.59
CA ILE A 116 9.44 3.18 2.26
C ILE A 116 10.70 3.59 1.50
N ARG A 117 11.58 4.38 2.14
CA ARG A 117 12.81 4.86 1.52
C ARG A 117 13.70 3.70 1.07
N LYS A 118 13.89 2.67 1.91
CA LYS A 118 14.64 1.47 1.54
C LYS A 118 14.04 0.77 0.32
N GLY A 119 12.71 0.70 0.22
CA GLY A 119 12.02 0.16 -0.95
C GLY A 119 12.29 0.96 -2.22
N PHE A 120 12.19 2.30 -2.16
CA PHE A 120 12.50 3.15 -3.30
C PHE A 120 13.98 3.13 -3.68
N ASP A 121 14.89 3.13 -2.71
CA ASP A 121 16.34 3.02 -2.96
C ASP A 121 16.68 1.68 -3.66
N PHE A 122 16.02 0.59 -3.26
CA PHE A 122 16.14 -0.71 -3.95
C PHE A 122 15.68 -0.62 -5.41
N ILE A 123 14.51 -0.01 -5.67
CA ILE A 123 14.00 0.12 -7.04
C ILE A 123 14.90 1.04 -7.87
N LEU A 124 15.35 2.16 -7.32
CA LEU A 124 16.22 3.10 -8.03
C LEU A 124 17.56 2.47 -8.39
N ALA A 125 18.11 1.63 -7.52
CA ALA A 125 19.34 0.90 -7.79
C ALA A 125 19.15 -0.19 -8.87
N ASN A 126 18.02 -0.91 -8.85
CA ASN A 126 17.83 -2.09 -9.71
C ASN A 126 17.07 -1.82 -11.02
N ALA A 127 16.14 -0.87 -11.05
CA ALA A 127 15.31 -0.60 -12.23
C ALA A 127 16.08 -0.20 -13.49
N PRO A 128 17.21 0.54 -13.43
CA PRO A 128 17.99 0.89 -14.62
C PRO A 128 18.55 -0.33 -15.35
N GLN A 129 18.92 -1.39 -14.62
CA GLN A 129 19.47 -2.61 -15.22
C GLN A 129 18.40 -3.57 -15.77
N LEU A 130 17.11 -3.25 -15.56
CA LEU A 130 15.99 -4.08 -15.96
C LEU A 130 15.31 -3.56 -17.24
N PRO A 131 14.87 -4.47 -18.13
CA PRO A 131 13.93 -4.15 -19.20
C PRO A 131 12.67 -3.47 -18.65
N LYS A 132 12.05 -2.58 -19.44
CA LYS A 132 10.86 -1.81 -19.01
C LYS A 132 9.74 -2.70 -18.46
N VAL A 133 9.54 -3.87 -19.04
CA VAL A 133 8.51 -4.84 -18.66
C VAL A 133 8.75 -5.45 -17.28
N GLU A 134 10.01 -5.55 -16.84
CA GLU A 134 10.38 -6.23 -15.59
C GLU A 134 10.41 -5.29 -14.37
N ARG A 135 10.41 -3.98 -14.59
CA ARG A 135 10.49 -2.98 -13.50
C ARG A 135 9.31 -3.07 -12.54
N TRP A 136 8.09 -3.18 -13.06
CA TRP A 136 6.89 -3.30 -12.22
C TRP A 136 6.80 -4.64 -11.48
N PRO A 137 6.97 -5.80 -12.15
CA PRO A 137 7.05 -7.09 -11.45
C PRO A 137 8.11 -7.14 -10.35
N THR A 138 9.27 -6.50 -10.56
CA THR A 138 10.34 -6.44 -9.56
C THR A 138 9.93 -5.65 -8.32
N LEU A 139 9.26 -4.51 -8.51
CA LEU A 139 8.69 -3.74 -7.40
C LEU A 139 7.65 -4.55 -6.63
N VAL A 140 6.70 -5.16 -7.34
CA VAL A 140 5.64 -5.97 -6.72
C VAL A 140 6.25 -7.15 -5.95
N ARG A 141 7.23 -7.85 -6.52
CA ARG A 141 7.94 -8.94 -5.85
C ARG A 141 8.64 -8.47 -4.59
N TYR A 142 9.35 -7.34 -4.63
CA TYR A 142 9.97 -6.76 -3.44
C TYR A 142 8.95 -6.49 -2.32
N ILE A 143 7.78 -5.92 -2.64
CA ILE A 143 6.72 -5.67 -1.66
C ILE A 143 6.22 -6.99 -1.07
N ILE A 144 5.93 -7.96 -1.93
CA ILE A 144 5.45 -9.29 -1.52
C ILE A 144 6.47 -10.00 -0.61
N ASP A 145 7.75 -9.95 -0.95
CA ASP A 145 8.83 -10.53 -0.14
C ASP A 145 8.89 -9.88 1.25
N LYS A 146 8.65 -8.57 1.36
CA LYS A 146 8.55 -7.88 2.66
C LYS A 146 7.33 -8.31 3.46
N ILE A 147 6.19 -8.52 2.80
CA ILE A 147 4.98 -9.02 3.45
C ILE A 147 5.21 -10.43 3.99
N PHE A 148 5.75 -11.35 3.18
CA PHE A 148 6.07 -12.71 3.62
C PHE A 148 7.08 -12.74 4.77
N ALA A 149 8.13 -11.90 4.70
CA ALA A 149 9.11 -11.81 5.78
C ALA A 149 8.54 -11.24 7.09
N ALA A 150 7.45 -10.46 7.01
CA ALA A 150 6.77 -9.88 8.17
C ALA A 150 5.61 -10.75 8.71
N GLY A 151 5.20 -11.77 7.94
CA GLY A 151 4.16 -12.71 8.34
C GLY A 151 4.57 -13.56 9.55
N PRO A 152 3.60 -14.16 10.25
CA PRO A 152 3.90 -15.11 11.32
C PRO A 152 4.70 -16.29 10.77
N LYS A 153 5.81 -16.61 11.43
CA LYS A 153 6.53 -17.87 11.20
C LYS A 153 5.67 -18.97 11.83
N ASN A 154 4.85 -19.61 11.03
CA ASN A 154 4.15 -20.82 11.43
C ASN A 154 5.15 -21.95 11.71
#